data_AF-A0A1H5TYC1-F1
#
_entry.id   AF-A0A1H5TYC1-F1
#
_cell.length_a   1.000
_cell.length_b   1.000
_cell.length_c   1.000
_cell.angle_alpha   90.00
_cell.angle_beta   90.00
_cell.angle_gamma   90.00
#
_symmetry.space_group_name_H-M   'P 1'
#
loop_
_entity.id
_entity.type
_entity.pdbx_description
1 polymer ?
#
loop_
_entity_poly.entity_id
_entity_poly.type
_entity_poly.pdbx_seq_one_letter_code
_entity_poly.pdbx_strand_id
1 'polypeptide(L)'
;MTVHIAGKIRKPGVYLLPSGARVTDAVTAAGGVSRGATTGPLNLARRLIDGEQIVVGATTAPAAPGSPLTDPAAAILDLNSATPDQLEQLPGVGEVLAARIAEFRTAHGGFTTIDQLREVSGIGPRKFEDLKSKVRI
;
A
#
# COMPACT_ATOMS: atom_id res chain seq x y z
N MET A 1 -0.54 -8.56 -18.59
CA MET A 1 -0.75 -7.77 -17.37
C MET A 1 -0.14 -8.48 -16.20
N THR A 2 0.43 -7.73 -15.27
CA THR A 2 1.16 -8.23 -14.11
C THR A 2 0.29 -8.04 -12.87
N VAL A 3 -0.03 -9.12 -12.17
CA VAL A 3 -0.92 -9.09 -10.99
C VAL A 3 -0.21 -9.76 -9.82
N HIS A 4 -0.25 -9.16 -8.65
CA HIS A 4 0.29 -9.74 -7.43
C HIS A 4 -0.80 -10.50 -6.68
N ILE A 5 -0.58 -11.79 -6.40
CA ILE A 5 -1.53 -12.64 -5.69
C ILE A 5 -0.96 -12.99 -4.31
N ALA A 6 -1.68 -12.64 -3.26
CA ALA A 6 -1.29 -12.82 -1.88
C ALA A 6 -2.44 -13.42 -1.04
N GLY A 7 -2.17 -13.73 0.24
CA GLY A 7 -3.16 -14.30 1.16
C GLY A 7 -3.20 -15.83 1.15
N LYS A 8 -4.37 -16.42 1.36
CA LYS A 8 -4.59 -17.87 1.51
C LYS A 8 -4.60 -18.62 0.16
N ILE A 9 -3.54 -18.46 -0.62
CA ILE A 9 -3.31 -19.08 -1.93
C ILE A 9 -2.11 -20.04 -1.86
N ARG A 10 -2.04 -21.06 -2.72
CA ARG A 10 -0.96 -22.05 -2.66
C ARG A 10 0.41 -21.49 -3.05
N LYS A 11 0.46 -20.66 -4.09
CA LYS A 11 1.70 -20.05 -4.60
C LYS A 11 1.53 -18.54 -4.70
N PRO A 12 1.70 -17.80 -3.59
CA PRO A 12 1.68 -16.35 -3.65
C PRO A 12 2.85 -15.84 -4.49
N GLY A 13 2.64 -14.72 -5.17
CA GLY A 13 3.62 -14.14 -6.07
C GLY A 13 3.01 -13.32 -7.19
N VAL A 14 3.88 -12.83 -8.08
CA VAL A 14 3.50 -12.00 -9.22
C VAL A 14 3.31 -12.88 -10.45
N TYR A 15 2.18 -12.72 -11.13
CA TYR A 15 1.80 -13.52 -12.30
C TYR A 15 1.56 -12.63 -13.51
N LEU A 16 2.04 -13.10 -14.67
CA LEU A 16 1.75 -12.51 -15.96
C LEU A 16 0.52 -13.20 -16.57
N LEU A 17 -0.55 -12.43 -16.77
CA LEU A 17 -1.83 -12.88 -17.31
C LEU A 17 -2.19 -12.12 -18.60
N PRO A 18 -2.98 -12.71 -19.50
CA PRO A 18 -3.45 -12.01 -20.69
C PRO A 18 -4.35 -10.81 -20.33
N SER A 19 -4.38 -9.79 -21.20
CA SER A 19 -5.28 -8.65 -21.03
C SER A 19 -6.75 -9.12 -21.06
N GLY A 20 -7.55 -8.69 -20.09
CA GLY A 20 -8.93 -9.14 -19.91
C GLY A 20 -9.11 -10.39 -19.03
N ALA A 21 -8.04 -10.95 -18.48
CA ALA A 21 -8.11 -12.02 -17.48
C ALA A 21 -8.96 -11.60 -16.27
N ARG A 22 -9.62 -12.58 -15.64
CA ARG A 22 -10.44 -12.39 -14.45
C ARG A 22 -9.73 -12.87 -13.19
N VAL A 23 -10.25 -12.45 -12.03
CA VAL A 23 -9.71 -12.86 -10.72
C VAL A 23 -9.62 -14.38 -10.59
N THR A 24 -10.56 -15.14 -11.15
CA THR A 24 -10.49 -16.61 -11.18
C THR A 24 -9.29 -17.16 -11.95
N ASP A 25 -8.86 -16.49 -13.02
CA ASP A 25 -7.71 -16.91 -13.83
C ASP A 25 -6.41 -16.70 -13.06
N ALA A 26 -6.31 -15.57 -12.34
CA ALA A 26 -5.24 -15.29 -11.41
C ALA A 26 -5.17 -16.37 -10.30
N VAL A 27 -6.29 -16.64 -9.62
CA VAL A 27 -6.34 -17.66 -8.56
C VAL A 27 -5.94 -19.04 -9.08
N THR A 28 -6.38 -19.41 -10.29
CA THR A 28 -5.99 -20.67 -10.94
C THR A 28 -4.50 -20.70 -11.26
N ALA A 29 -3.94 -19.61 -11.82
CA ALA A 29 -2.52 -19.49 -12.12
C ALA A 29 -1.64 -19.61 -10.86
N ALA A 30 -2.13 -19.12 -9.72
CA ALA A 30 -1.48 -19.28 -8.41
C ALA A 30 -1.65 -20.67 -7.76
N GLY A 31 -2.18 -21.64 -8.48
CA GLY A 31 -2.37 -23.01 -8.00
C GLY A 31 -3.61 -23.20 -7.13
N GLY A 32 -4.52 -22.24 -7.13
CA GLY A 32 -5.75 -22.27 -6.36
C GLY A 32 -5.58 -21.92 -4.89
N VAL A 33 -6.71 -21.89 -4.18
CA VAL A 33 -6.75 -21.62 -2.74
C VAL A 33 -5.99 -22.67 -1.94
N SER A 34 -5.39 -22.24 -0.83
CA SER A 34 -4.75 -23.14 0.14
C SER A 34 -5.77 -24.08 0.77
N ARG A 35 -5.31 -25.25 1.24
CA ARG A 35 -6.17 -26.31 1.77
C ARG A 35 -7.00 -25.78 2.95
N GLY A 36 -8.32 -25.86 2.87
CA GLY A 36 -9.23 -25.34 3.91
C GLY A 36 -9.44 -23.82 3.89
N ALA A 37 -8.87 -23.10 2.92
CA ALA A 37 -9.12 -21.69 2.72
C ALA A 37 -10.26 -21.44 1.71
N THR A 38 -11.06 -20.41 1.96
CA THR A 38 -12.05 -19.91 1.02
C THR A 38 -11.53 -18.64 0.36
N THR A 39 -12.02 -18.33 -0.84
CA THR A 39 -11.70 -17.09 -1.55
C THR A 39 -12.23 -15.83 -0.83
N GLY A 40 -13.06 -16.00 0.20
CA GLY A 40 -13.68 -14.89 0.93
C GLY A 40 -14.72 -14.14 0.06
N PRO A 41 -14.97 -12.85 0.31
CA PRO A 41 -15.93 -12.02 -0.44
C PRO A 41 -15.43 -11.61 -1.84
N LEU A 42 -14.36 -12.23 -2.33
CA LEU A 42 -13.69 -11.83 -3.57
C LEU A 42 -14.57 -12.13 -4.79
N ASN A 43 -14.84 -11.12 -5.61
CA ASN A 43 -15.57 -11.30 -6.86
C ASN A 43 -14.68 -11.96 -7.92
N LEU A 44 -14.76 -13.29 -8.03
CA LEU A 44 -13.96 -14.11 -8.95
C LEU A 44 -14.21 -13.79 -10.44
N ALA A 45 -15.39 -13.26 -10.76
CA ALA A 45 -15.74 -12.90 -12.12
C ALA A 45 -15.22 -11.51 -12.51
N ARG A 46 -14.70 -10.69 -11.59
CA ARG A 46 -14.22 -9.35 -11.94
C ARG A 46 -13.01 -9.43 -12.88
N ARG A 47 -12.92 -8.50 -13.84
CA ARG A 47 -11.73 -8.32 -14.68
C ARG A 47 -10.57 -7.78 -13.84
N LEU A 48 -9.37 -8.25 -14.13
CA LEU A 48 -8.13 -7.79 -13.53
C LEU A 48 -7.65 -6.52 -14.19
N ILE A 49 -6.94 -5.71 -13.41
CA ILE A 49 -6.25 -4.51 -13.84
C ILE A 49 -4.73 -4.79 -13.77
N ASP A 50 -3.96 -4.21 -14.68
CA ASP A 50 -2.50 -4.31 -14.63
C ASP A 50 -1.93 -3.62 -13.38
N GLY A 51 -0.96 -4.26 -12.73
CA GLY A 51 -0.37 -3.79 -11.47
C GLY A 51 -1.23 -4.05 -10.23
N GLU A 52 -2.37 -4.74 -10.37
CA GLU A 52 -3.29 -4.98 -9.26
C GLU A 52 -2.78 -6.04 -8.26
N GLN A 53 -3.13 -5.86 -6.98
CA GLN A 53 -2.92 -6.86 -5.94
C GLN A 53 -4.24 -7.53 -5.52
N ILE A 54 -4.27 -8.85 -5.55
CA ILE A 54 -5.40 -9.68 -5.13
C ILE A 54 -5.04 -10.43 -3.85
N VAL A 55 -5.79 -10.19 -2.78
CA VAL A 55 -5.63 -10.90 -1.51
C VAL A 55 -6.74 -11.92 -1.32
N VAL A 56 -6.36 -13.20 -1.25
CA VAL A 56 -7.28 -14.32 -1.18
C VAL A 56 -7.58 -14.66 0.29
N GLY A 57 -8.86 -14.75 0.65
CA GLY A 57 -9.28 -15.21 1.97
C GLY A 57 -9.07 -14.19 3.11
N ALA A 58 -8.93 -12.91 2.78
CA ALA A 58 -9.06 -11.83 3.75
C ALA A 58 -10.54 -11.68 4.14
N THR A 59 -10.84 -11.87 5.43
CA THR A 59 -12.15 -11.53 6.01
C THR A 59 -12.12 -10.07 6.42
N THR A 60 -12.08 -9.17 5.45
CA THR A 60 -12.31 -7.74 5.69
C THR A 60 -13.11 -7.17 4.53
N ALA A 61 -14.02 -6.28 4.90
CA ALA A 61 -15.00 -5.57 4.07
C ALA A 61 -14.45 -5.12 2.70
N PRO A 62 -15.30 -4.92 1.68
CA PRO A 62 -14.87 -4.70 0.30
C PRO A 62 -13.90 -3.53 0.23
N ALA A 63 -12.62 -3.84 -0.01
CA ALA A 63 -11.59 -2.84 -0.18
C ALA A 63 -11.88 -2.05 -1.46
N ALA A 64 -12.01 -0.74 -1.31
CA ALA A 64 -11.93 0.21 -2.41
C ALA A 64 -10.59 0.02 -3.16
N PRO A 65 -10.55 0.27 -4.48
CA PRO A 65 -9.33 0.11 -5.26
C PRO A 65 -8.34 1.22 -4.85
N GLY A 66 -7.24 0.88 -4.19
CA GLY A 66 -6.20 1.87 -3.90
C GLY A 66 -5.20 1.60 -2.78
N SER A 67 -5.30 0.53 -1.99
CA SER A 67 -4.33 0.30 -0.91
C SER A 67 -3.21 -0.64 -1.37
N PRO A 68 -1.97 -0.15 -1.62
CA PRO A 68 -0.82 -1.03 -1.66
C PRO A 68 -0.60 -1.56 -0.24
N LEU A 69 -0.70 -2.88 -0.09
CA LEU A 69 -0.30 -3.57 1.14
C LEU A 69 1.23 -3.64 1.16
N THR A 70 1.86 -2.58 1.65
CA THR A 70 3.27 -2.62 2.05
C THR A 70 3.36 -3.21 3.45
N ASP A 71 4.09 -4.31 3.58
CA ASP A 71 4.51 -4.96 4.81
C ASP A 71 4.80 -3.99 5.97
N PRO A 72 4.24 -4.21 7.18
CA PRO A 72 4.33 -3.28 8.31
C PRO A 72 5.68 -3.34 9.08
N ALA A 73 6.79 -3.77 8.47
CA ALA A 73 8.01 -4.06 9.24
C ALA A 73 9.32 -3.40 8.76
N ALA A 74 9.48 -2.92 7.52
CA ALA A 74 10.79 -2.38 7.11
C ALA A 74 10.81 -1.53 5.82
N ALA A 75 9.72 -0.88 5.43
CA ALA A 75 9.71 -0.09 4.20
C ALA A 75 9.85 1.40 4.52
N ILE A 76 11.03 1.95 4.24
CA ILE A 76 11.29 3.39 4.22
C ILE A 76 10.20 4.07 3.38
N LEU A 77 9.43 4.97 3.99
CA LEU A 77 8.25 5.58 3.40
C LEU A 77 8.62 6.78 2.52
N ASP A 78 8.19 6.77 1.26
CA ASP A 78 8.38 7.89 0.34
C ASP A 78 7.43 9.06 0.67
N LEU A 79 7.96 10.20 1.11
CA LEU A 79 7.14 11.39 1.45
C LEU A 79 6.33 11.90 0.26
N ASN A 80 6.88 11.76 -0.95
CA ASN A 80 6.23 12.20 -2.19
C ASN A 80 5.09 11.29 -2.65
N SER A 81 5.16 9.99 -2.34
CA SER A 81 4.16 8.99 -2.75
C SER A 81 3.25 8.54 -1.61
N ALA A 82 3.59 8.85 -0.36
CA ALA A 82 2.84 8.38 0.80
C ALA A 82 1.43 8.96 0.83
N THR A 83 0.48 8.09 1.18
CA THR A 83 -0.89 8.48 1.51
C THR A 83 -0.96 9.05 2.93
N PRO A 84 -1.99 9.84 3.27
CA PRO A 84 -2.18 10.37 4.62
C PRO A 84 -2.13 9.26 5.67
N ASP A 85 -2.85 8.16 5.42
CA ASP A 85 -2.89 6.99 6.32
C ASP A 85 -1.51 6.36 6.52
N GLN A 86 -0.64 6.36 5.49
CA GLN A 86 0.72 5.84 5.62
C GLN A 86 1.64 6.79 6.40
N LEU A 87 1.45 8.11 6.26
CA LEU A 87 2.19 9.10 7.05
C LEU A 87 1.85 8.96 8.54
N GLU A 88 0.61 8.63 8.87
CA GLU A 88 0.16 8.36 10.25
C GLU A 88 0.81 7.12 10.88
N GLN A 89 1.35 6.20 10.09
CA GLN A 89 2.11 5.05 10.61
C GLN A 89 3.50 5.46 11.14
N LEU A 90 3.93 6.69 10.89
CA LEU A 90 5.22 7.19 11.36
C LEU A 90 5.15 7.59 12.86
N PRO A 91 6.19 7.28 13.64
CA PRO A 91 6.20 7.59 15.07
C PRO A 91 6.11 9.11 15.31
N GLY A 92 5.07 9.52 16.03
CA GLY A 92 4.84 10.94 16.37
C GLY A 92 4.14 11.76 15.27
N VAL A 93 3.71 11.13 14.18
CA VAL A 93 2.81 11.69 13.16
C VAL A 93 1.41 11.15 13.41
N GLY A 94 0.47 12.04 13.70
CA GLY A 94 -0.95 11.71 13.77
C GLY A 94 -1.70 12.33 12.61
N GLU A 95 -3.00 12.06 12.51
CA GLU A 95 -3.93 12.55 11.48
C GLU A 95 -3.71 14.03 11.09
N VAL A 96 -3.65 14.92 12.08
CA VAL A 96 -3.43 16.37 11.87
C VAL A 96 -2.09 16.66 11.20
N LEU A 97 -1.05 15.92 11.58
CA LEU A 97 0.30 16.13 11.07
C LEU A 97 0.45 15.50 9.66
N ALA A 98 -0.13 14.32 9.44
CA ALA A 98 -0.18 13.67 8.14
C ALA A 98 -0.90 14.53 7.10
N ALA A 99 -2.05 15.11 7.46
CA ALA A 99 -2.77 16.05 6.61
C ALA A 99 -1.90 17.27 6.25
N ARG A 100 -1.19 17.86 7.23
CA ARG A 100 -0.27 18.99 6.98
C ARG A 100 0.91 18.64 6.09
N ILE A 101 1.47 17.43 6.22
CA ILE A 101 2.55 16.95 5.35
C ILE A 101 2.03 16.81 3.91
N ALA A 102 0.81 16.27 3.74
CA ALA A 102 0.18 16.14 2.43
C ALA A 102 -0.13 17.51 1.80
N GLU A 103 -0.66 18.46 2.58
CA GLU A 103 -0.88 19.84 2.15
C GLU A 103 0.43 20.54 1.78
N PHE A 104 1.47 20.41 2.61
CA PHE A 104 2.79 20.97 2.35
C PHE A 104 3.34 20.47 1.02
N ARG A 105 3.24 19.16 0.76
CA ARG A 105 3.61 18.53 -0.51
C ARG A 105 2.85 19.13 -1.68
N THR A 106 1.54 19.30 -1.57
CA THR A 106 0.72 19.88 -2.66
C THR A 106 1.05 21.35 -2.90
N ALA A 107 1.30 22.12 -1.84
CA ALA A 107 1.62 23.55 -1.93
C ALA A 107 3.02 23.82 -2.49
N HIS A 108 4.01 22.98 -2.15
CA HIS A 108 5.41 23.14 -2.58
C HIS A 108 5.77 22.29 -3.80
N GLY A 109 4.84 21.47 -4.29
CA GLY A 109 5.05 20.59 -5.45
C GLY A 109 5.85 19.31 -5.16
N GLY A 110 6.12 19.00 -3.89
CA GLY A 110 6.93 17.85 -3.48
C GLY A 110 7.86 18.17 -2.31
N PHE A 111 8.40 17.12 -1.70
CA PHE A 111 9.57 17.18 -0.83
C PHE A 111 10.83 16.97 -1.68
N THR A 112 11.70 17.98 -1.73
CA THR A 112 13.00 17.90 -2.44
C THR A 112 14.12 17.44 -1.52
N THR A 113 13.94 17.63 -0.21
CA THR A 113 14.89 17.18 0.83
C THR A 113 14.12 16.68 2.04
N ILE A 114 14.72 15.76 2.80
CA ILE A 114 14.10 15.28 4.04
C ILE A 114 13.98 16.42 5.07
N ASP A 115 14.92 17.36 5.10
CA ASP A 115 14.92 18.52 6.01
C ASP A 115 13.68 19.42 5.87
N GLN A 116 13.00 19.43 4.72
CA GLN A 116 11.74 20.18 4.54
C GLN A 116 10.61 19.69 5.46
N LEU A 117 10.69 18.48 6.01
CA LEU A 117 9.78 18.05 7.09
C LEU A 117 9.84 19.02 8.29
N ARG A 118 10.96 19.69 8.54
CA ARG A 118 11.09 20.66 9.64
C ARG A 118 10.33 21.96 9.38
N GLU A 119 10.00 22.25 8.13
CA GLU A 119 9.17 23.40 7.75
C GLU A 119 7.68 23.12 8.01
N VAL A 120 7.30 21.84 8.16
CA VAL A 120 5.94 21.45 8.49
C VAL A 120 5.64 21.77 9.95
N SER A 121 4.66 22.64 10.16
CA SER A 121 4.22 23.07 11.49
C SER A 121 3.76 21.88 12.35
N GLY A 122 4.50 21.62 13.43
CA GLY A 122 4.26 20.54 14.39
C GLY A 122 5.26 19.38 14.34
N ILE A 123 6.21 19.41 13.40
CA ILE A 123 7.38 18.52 13.37
C ILE A 123 8.51 19.18 14.18
N GLY A 124 8.69 18.72 15.41
CA GLY A 124 9.82 19.12 16.25
C GLY A 124 11.10 18.35 15.92
N PRO A 125 12.27 18.79 16.42
CA PRO A 125 13.57 18.16 16.14
C PRO A 125 13.63 16.69 16.57
N ARG A 126 12.98 16.32 17.69
CA ARG A 126 12.87 14.92 18.13
C ARG A 126 12.11 14.06 17.12
N LYS A 127 10.95 14.53 16.67
CA LYS A 127 10.11 13.79 15.70
C LYS A 127 10.84 13.65 14.36
N PHE A 128 11.51 14.72 13.92
CA PHE A 128 12.29 14.72 12.70
C PHE A 128 13.38 13.63 12.68
N GLU A 129 14.12 13.47 13.78
CA GLU A 129 15.14 12.42 13.90
C GLU A 129 14.54 11.01 13.75
N ASP A 130 13.42 10.75 14.43
CA ASP A 130 12.71 9.47 14.34
C ASP A 130 12.19 9.22 12.91
N LEU A 131 11.68 10.28 12.27
CA LEU A 131 11.16 10.26 10.90
C LEU A 131 12.24 10.02 9.87
N LYS A 132 13.38 10.71 9.97
CA LYS A 132 14.49 10.67 9.00
C LYS A 132 15.02 9.25 8.77
N SER A 133 14.99 8.40 9.78
CA SER A 133 15.40 7.00 9.68
C SER A 133 14.40 6.10 8.92
N LYS A 134 13.15 6.56 8.78
CA LYS A 134 12.02 5.79 8.24
C LYS A 134 11.43 6.38 6.96
N VAL A 135 11.94 7.51 6.46
CA VAL A 135 11.41 8.20 5.29
C VAL A 135 12.46 8.47 4.22
N ARG A 136 12.01 8.56 2.97
CA ARG A 136 12.79 8.95 1.78
C ARG A 136 11.98 9.90 0.89
N ILE A 137 12.64 10.49 -0.11
CA ILE A 137 12.03 11.42 -1.09
C ILE A 137 12.02 10.83 -2.50
#